data_AF-A0A8S4AZ73-F1
#
_entry.id   AF-A0A8S4AZ73-F1
#
_cell.length_a   1.000
_cell.length_b   1.000
_cell.length_c   1.000
_cell.angle_alpha   90.00
_cell.angle_beta   90.00
_cell.angle_gamma   90.00
#
_symmetry.space_group_name_H-M   'P 1'
#
loop_
_entity.id
_entity.type
_entity.pdbx_description
1 polymer ?
#
loop_
_entity_poly.entity_id
_entity_poly.type
_entity_poly.pdbx_seq_one_letter_code
_entity_poly.pdbx_strand_id
1 'polypeptide(L)'
;MMTPTEADSSNYRKISLGIVWSWVYSLAWTLPPLFGWSHYGPEGPGTTCSVDWTAKTANNVSYIICLFIFCLIVPFLVIIFCYGKLLYAIKQNQSSSTVRSKDVHVDPLYRNFLMPTDYE
;
A
#
# COMPACT_ATOMS: atom_id res chain seq x y z
N MET A 1 15.65 8.17 12.72
CA MET A 1 14.92 9.15 13.55
C MET A 1 13.51 9.22 12.98
N MET A 2 12.56 8.50 13.56
CA MET A 2 11.15 8.65 13.19
C MET A 2 10.70 10.01 13.74
N THR A 3 10.34 10.93 12.86
CA THR A 3 9.83 12.24 13.23
C THR A 3 8.60 12.04 14.13
N PRO A 4 8.42 12.81 15.21
CA PRO A 4 7.19 12.81 15.98
C PRO A 4 6.03 13.09 15.02
N THR A 5 5.04 12.20 14.95
CA THR A 5 3.79 12.46 14.24
C THR A 5 3.03 13.54 15.00
N GLU A 6 3.33 14.80 14.69
CA GLU A 6 2.51 15.95 15.06
C GLU A 6 1.10 15.70 14.50
N ALA A 7 0.07 15.87 15.34
CA ALA A 7 -1.32 15.62 14.97
C ALA A 7 -1.82 16.77 14.08
N ASP A 8 -1.31 16.84 12.86
CA ASP A 8 -1.68 17.87 11.90
C ASP A 8 -3.15 17.67 11.48
N SER A 9 -3.97 18.70 11.69
CA SER A 9 -5.40 18.74 11.35
C SER A 9 -5.70 18.30 9.91
N SER A 10 -4.78 18.55 8.97
CA SER A 10 -4.90 18.14 7.57
C SER A 10 -4.81 16.62 7.39
N ASN A 11 -4.14 15.89 8.30
CA ASN A 11 -4.16 14.43 8.30
C ASN A 11 -5.55 13.87 8.61
N TYR A 12 -6.32 14.48 9.51
CA TYR A 12 -7.70 14.04 9.77
C TYR A 12 -8.59 14.17 8.55
N ARG A 13 -8.41 15.24 7.74
CA ARG A 13 -9.13 15.39 6.47
C ARG A 13 -8.75 14.30 5.48
N LYS A 14 -7.45 13.96 5.36
CA LYS A 14 -6.99 12.87 4.49
C LYS A 14 -7.51 11.50 4.94
N ILE A 15 -7.47 11.23 6.25
CA ILE A 15 -7.99 10.00 6.84
C ILE A 15 -9.50 9.89 6.61
N SER A 16 -10.25 10.95 6.90
CA SER A 16 -11.70 11.01 6.64
C SER A 16 -12.03 10.77 5.17
N LEU A 17 -11.30 11.42 4.26
CA LEU A 17 -11.46 11.19 2.81
C LEU A 17 -11.20 9.73 2.44
N GLY A 18 -10.16 9.11 3.02
CA GLY A 18 -9.85 7.69 2.82
C GLY A 18 -10.97 6.77 3.31
N ILE A 19 -11.58 7.07 4.46
CA ILE A 19 -12.72 6.32 4.99
C ILE A 19 -13.93 6.48 4.07
N VAL A 20 -14.30 7.71 3.70
CA VAL A 20 -15.44 7.94 2.80
C VAL A 20 -15.21 7.25 1.45
N TRP A 21 -14.00 7.33 0.93
CA TRP A 21 -13.62 6.65 -0.31
C TRP A 21 -13.76 5.13 -0.21
N SER A 22 -13.32 4.50 0.89
CA SER A 22 -13.43 3.05 1.06
C SER A 22 -14.88 2.57 1.14
N TRP A 23 -15.75 3.34 1.80
CA TRP A 23 -17.18 3.09 1.86
C TRP A 23 -17.84 3.21 0.47
N VAL A 24 -17.60 4.32 -0.22
CA VAL A 24 -18.14 4.54 -1.57
C VAL A 24 -17.65 3.47 -2.54
N TYR A 25 -16.37 3.10 -2.46
CA TYR A 25 -15.79 2.03 -3.26
C TYR A 25 -16.46 0.68 -3.00
N SER A 26 -16.68 0.33 -1.74
CA SER A 26 -17.36 -0.91 -1.35
C SER A 26 -18.80 -0.95 -1.89
N LEU A 27 -19.53 0.16 -1.79
CA LEU A 27 -20.89 0.27 -2.32
C LEU A 27 -20.91 0.22 -3.86
N ALA A 28 -19.97 0.89 -4.52
CA ALA A 28 -19.89 0.91 -5.98
C ALA A 28 -19.72 -0.50 -6.59
N TRP A 29 -19.08 -1.43 -5.90
CA TRP A 29 -18.90 -2.80 -6.36
C TRP A 29 -19.93 -3.80 -5.83
N THR A 30 -20.64 -3.50 -4.74
CA THR A 30 -21.65 -4.42 -4.16
C THR A 30 -23.08 -4.14 -4.61
N LEU A 31 -23.38 -2.90 -5.00
CA LEU A 31 -24.70 -2.51 -5.49
C LEU A 31 -25.03 -2.91 -6.94
N PRO A 32 -24.08 -3.02 -7.89
CA PRO A 32 -24.40 -3.32 -9.28
C PRO A 32 -25.26 -4.57 -9.52
N PRO A 33 -25.08 -5.69 -8.80
CA PRO A 33 -25.96 -6.84 -8.93
C PRO A 33 -27.39 -6.57 -8.44
N LEU A 34 -27.59 -5.64 -7.49
CA LEU A 34 -28.93 -5.25 -7.04
C LEU A 34 -29.67 -4.40 -8.09
N PHE A 35 -28.93 -3.71 -8.96
CA PHE A 35 -29.48 -2.91 -10.07
C PHE A 35 -29.56 -3.68 -11.40
N GLY A 36 -29.29 -4.99 -11.40
CA GLY A 36 -29.49 -5.87 -12.55
C GLY A 36 -28.29 -6.03 -13.49
N TRP A 37 -27.10 -5.52 -13.14
CA TRP A 37 -25.87 -5.79 -13.92
C TRP A 37 -25.36 -7.23 -13.70
N SER A 38 -25.66 -7.81 -12.54
CA SER A 38 -25.43 -9.23 -12.25
C SER A 38 -26.51 -9.75 -11.31
N HIS A 39 -26.39 -11.00 -10.83
CA HIS A 39 -27.37 -11.63 -9.95
C HIS A 39 -26.68 -12.33 -8.78
N TYR A 40 -27.25 -12.20 -7.58
CA TYR A 40 -26.84 -12.97 -6.40
C TYR A 40 -27.67 -14.24 -6.29
N GLY A 41 -27.02 -15.39 -6.22
CA GLY A 41 -27.68 -16.69 -6.13
C GLY A 41 -26.98 -17.62 -5.14
N PRO A 42 -27.63 -18.74 -4.79
CA PRO A 42 -27.01 -19.78 -3.98
C PRO A 42 -25.86 -20.46 -4.74
N GLU A 43 -24.72 -20.65 -4.07
CA GLU A 43 -23.57 -21.37 -4.61
C GLU A 43 -23.50 -22.82 -4.08
N GLY A 44 -23.14 -23.77 -4.95
CA GLY A 44 -22.86 -25.16 -4.59
C GLY A 44 -23.99 -25.88 -3.82
N PRO A 45 -23.77 -26.35 -2.57
CA PRO A 45 -24.78 -27.04 -1.76
C PRO A 45 -25.97 -26.15 -1.34
N GLY A 46 -25.94 -24.85 -1.69
CA GLY A 46 -27.06 -23.92 -1.47
C GLY A 46 -27.13 -23.31 -0.08
N THR A 47 -26.05 -23.37 0.70
CA THR A 47 -25.98 -22.81 2.06
C THR A 47 -25.35 -21.42 2.11
N THR A 48 -24.69 -20.98 1.04
CA THR A 48 -24.08 -19.66 0.92
C THR A 48 -24.62 -18.95 -0.33
N CYS A 49 -24.71 -17.63 -0.27
CA CYS A 49 -25.17 -16.79 -1.38
C CYS A 49 -23.99 -15.94 -1.88
N SER A 50 -23.77 -15.96 -3.18
CA SER A 50 -22.68 -15.23 -3.85
C SER A 50 -23.15 -14.74 -5.21
N VAL A 51 -22.29 -14.04 -5.93
CA VAL A 51 -22.58 -13.64 -7.31
C VAL A 51 -22.63 -14.90 -8.19
N ASP A 52 -23.50 -14.94 -9.19
CA ASP A 52 -23.62 -16.11 -10.06
C ASP A 52 -22.39 -16.24 -10.99
N TRP A 53 -21.44 -17.09 -10.58
CA TRP A 53 -20.22 -17.40 -11.33
C TRP A 53 -20.45 -18.31 -12.54
N THR A 54 -21.62 -18.95 -12.65
CA THR A 54 -21.94 -19.95 -13.67
C THR A 54 -22.69 -19.37 -14.86
N ALA A 55 -23.39 -18.25 -14.66
CA ALA A 55 -24.12 -17.59 -15.72
C ALA A 55 -23.20 -17.07 -16.84
N LYS A 56 -23.42 -17.54 -18.07
CA LYS A 56 -22.63 -17.17 -19.26
C LYS A 56 -23.10 -15.90 -19.98
N THR A 57 -24.02 -15.15 -19.39
CA THR A 57 -24.48 -13.87 -19.97
C THR A 57 -23.35 -12.86 -19.92
N ALA A 58 -23.16 -12.09 -21.01
CA ALA A 58 -22.11 -11.08 -21.12
C ALA A 58 -22.09 -10.10 -19.93
N ASN A 59 -23.26 -9.73 -19.40
CA ASN A 59 -23.39 -8.88 -18.23
C ASN A 59 -22.70 -9.47 -16.98
N ASN A 60 -22.99 -10.74 -16.65
CA ASN A 60 -22.38 -11.42 -15.49
C ASN A 60 -20.87 -11.58 -15.65
N VAL A 61 -20.42 -12.00 -16.83
CA VAL A 61 -18.99 -12.16 -17.12
C VAL A 61 -18.25 -10.82 -17.03
N SER A 62 -18.83 -9.75 -17.59
CA SER A 62 -18.23 -8.40 -17.51
C SER A 62 -18.08 -7.93 -16.07
N TYR A 63 -19.09 -8.15 -15.24
CA TYR A 63 -19.07 -7.77 -13.83
C TYR A 63 -18.01 -8.58 -13.03
N ILE A 64 -17.93 -9.88 -13.25
CA ILE A 64 -16.91 -10.74 -12.63
C ILE A 64 -15.49 -10.27 -12.98
N ILE A 65 -15.24 -9.96 -14.26
CA ILE A 65 -13.93 -9.46 -14.71
C ILE A 65 -13.62 -8.11 -14.04
N CYS A 66 -14.59 -7.21 -13.95
CA CYS A 66 -14.42 -5.95 -13.22
C CYS A 66 -14.06 -6.19 -11.75
N LEU A 67 -14.75 -7.09 -11.05
CA LEU A 67 -14.42 -7.43 -9.66
C LEU A 67 -12.98 -7.94 -9.51
N PHE A 68 -12.50 -8.82 -10.39
CA PHE A 68 -11.11 -9.27 -10.32
C PHE A 68 -10.12 -8.11 -10.54
N ILE A 69 -10.35 -7.26 -11.53
CA ILE A 69 -9.43 -6.15 -11.80
C ILE A 69 -9.42 -5.15 -10.64
N PHE A 70 -10.59 -4.69 -10.22
CA PHE A 70 -10.72 -3.61 -9.25
C PHE A 70 -10.59 -4.10 -7.80
N CYS A 71 -11.21 -5.22 -7.42
CA CYS A 71 -11.17 -5.70 -6.04
C CYS A 71 -9.96 -6.61 -5.73
N LEU A 72 -9.22 -7.09 -6.73
CA LEU A 72 -8.02 -7.91 -6.51
C LEU A 72 -6.75 -7.26 -7.06
N ILE A 73 -6.70 -6.93 -8.36
CA ILE A 73 -5.46 -6.44 -8.97
C ILE A 73 -5.07 -5.06 -8.45
N VAL A 74 -6.00 -4.10 -8.41
CA VAL A 74 -5.71 -2.75 -7.89
C VAL A 74 -5.19 -2.78 -6.45
N PRO A 75 -5.88 -3.39 -5.46
CA PRO A 75 -5.36 -3.43 -4.09
C PRO A 75 -4.03 -4.19 -3.99
N PHE A 76 -3.83 -5.24 -4.77
CA PHE A 76 -2.56 -5.95 -4.82
C PHE A 76 -1.40 -5.07 -5.31
N LEU A 77 -1.61 -4.28 -6.36
CA LEU A 77 -0.62 -3.33 -6.86
C LEU A 77 -0.32 -2.22 -5.85
N VAL A 78 -1.34 -1.72 -5.15
CA VAL A 78 -1.16 -0.73 -4.07
C VAL A 78 -0.28 -1.31 -2.96
N ILE A 79 -0.53 -2.55 -2.54
CA ILE A 79 0.29 -3.23 -1.53
C ILE A 79 1.75 -3.32 -2.01
N ILE A 80 2.00 -3.85 -3.21
CA ILE A 80 3.36 -3.97 -3.77
C ILE A 80 4.06 -2.61 -3.81
N PHE A 81 3.37 -1.57 -4.28
CA PHE A 81 3.93 -0.22 -4.37
C PHE A 81 4.30 0.34 -2.99
N CYS A 82 3.40 0.25 -2.02
CA CYS A 82 3.62 0.72 -0.66
C CYS A 82 4.80 0.00 0.01
N TYR A 83 4.86 -1.33 -0.09
CA TYR A 83 5.96 -2.12 0.47
C TYR A 83 7.28 -1.88 -0.27
N GLY A 84 7.26 -1.74 -1.61
CA GLY A 84 8.43 -1.41 -2.39
C GLY A 84 9.03 -0.07 -1.97
N LYS A 85 8.18 0.94 -1.75
CA LYS A 85 8.61 2.25 -1.25
C LYS A 85 9.18 2.20 0.16
N LEU A 86 8.58 1.42 1.05
CA LEU A 86 9.08 1.20 2.40
C LEU A 86 10.48 0.56 2.38
N LEU A 87 10.66 -0.53 1.62
CA LEU A 87 11.94 -1.22 1.51
C LEU A 87 13.03 -0.33 0.90
N TYR A 88 12.68 0.47 -0.12
CA TYR A 88 13.59 1.44 -0.71
C TYR A 88 14.04 2.49 0.32
N ALA A 89 13.11 3.05 1.09
CA ALA A 89 13.43 4.01 2.15
C ALA A 89 14.31 3.38 3.24
N ILE A 90 14.05 2.13 3.64
CA ILE A 90 14.90 1.41 4.60
C ILE A 90 16.32 1.26 4.06
N LYS A 91 16.50 0.82 2.80
CA LYS A 91 17.84 0.66 2.20
C LYS A 91 18.64 1.96 2.16
N GLN A 92 18.00 3.09 1.83
CA GLN A 92 18.64 4.40 1.87
C GLN A 92 19.09 4.78 3.28
N ASN A 93 18.20 4.62 4.26
CA ASN A 93 18.49 4.96 5.64
C ASN A 93 19.60 4.09 6.26
N GLN A 94 19.71 2.82 5.87
CA GLN A 94 20.78 1.92 6.32
C GLN A 94 22.16 2.34 5.75
N SER A 95 22.22 2.78 4.48
CA SER A 95 23.45 3.30 3.88
C SER A 95 23.96 4.55 4.61
N SER A 96 23.07 5.50 4.92
CA SER A 96 23.42 6.71 5.69
C SER A 96 23.75 6.41 7.16
N SER A 97 23.09 5.43 7.78
CA SER A 97 23.34 5.03 9.16
C SER A 97 24.68 4.29 9.33
N THR A 98 25.13 3.54 8.32
CA THR A 98 26.43 2.85 8.34
C THR A 98 27.60 3.85 8.29
N VAL A 99 27.45 4.96 7.56
CA VAL A 99 28.44 6.06 7.56
C VAL A 99 28.43 6.78 8.91
N ARG A 100 27.24 7.12 9.43
CA ARG A 100 27.10 7.77 10.75
C ARG A 100 27.65 6.91 11.91
N SER A 101 27.48 5.59 11.87
CA SER A 101 28.02 4.68 12.89
C SER A 101 29.54 4.57 12.83
N LYS A 102 30.12 4.61 11.62
CA LYS A 102 31.57 4.71 11.44
C LYS A 102 32.12 6.03 11.98
N ASP A 103 31.42 7.15 11.76
CA ASP A 103 31.84 8.46 12.29
C ASP A 103 31.73 8.59 13.82
N VAL A 104 30.79 7.86 14.46
CA VAL A 104 30.61 7.89 15.94
C VAL A 104 31.69 7.07 16.67
N HIS A 105 32.28 6.06 16.03
CA HIS A 105 33.33 5.21 16.63
C HIS A 105 34.76 5.60 16.20
N VAL A 106 34.92 6.51 15.23
CA VAL A 106 36.24 7.09 14.94
C VAL A 106 36.54 8.13 16.01
N ASP A 107 37.21 7.68 17.07
CA ASP A 107 37.74 8.53 18.13
C ASP A 107 38.51 9.74 17.55
N PRO A 108 38.43 10.93 18.18
CA PRO A 108 39.14 12.14 17.73
C PRO A 108 40.65 11.94 17.54
N LEU A 109 41.22 10.94 18.22
CA LEU A 109 42.62 10.54 18.12
C LEU A 109 43.01 10.04 16.73
N TYR A 110 42.11 9.41 15.98
CA TYR A 110 42.40 8.89 14.64
C TYR A 110 42.36 9.98 13.56
N ARG A 111 41.57 11.05 13.78
CA ARG A 111 41.51 12.21 12.87
C ARG A 111 42.85 12.95 12.79
N ASN A 112 43.64 12.93 13.86
CA ASN A 112 44.98 13.55 13.90
C ASN A 112 46.08 12.71 13.25
N PHE A 113 45.80 11.46 12.84
CA PHE A 113 46.84 10.51 12.41
C PHE A 113 46.89 10.29 10.88
N LEU A 114 45.91 10.80 10.10
CA LEU A 114 45.79 10.57 8.65
C LEU A 114 45.78 11.86 7.78
N MET A 115 46.43 12.94 8.21
CA MET A 115 47.00 13.90 7.25
C MET A 115 48.53 13.81 7.32
N PRO A 116 49.16 12.92 6.54
CA PRO A 116 50.59 12.92 6.36
C PRO A 116 50.98 13.98 5.32
N THR A 117 51.97 14.80 5.68
CA THR A 117 52.87 15.54 4.80
C THR A 117 52.24 16.38 3.69
N ASP A 118 52.17 17.70 3.87
CA ASP A 118 52.45 18.68 2.82
C ASP A 118 52.58 20.10 3.43
N TYR A 119 53.60 20.83 2.98
CA TYR A 119 53.96 22.24 3.27
C TYR A 119 54.91 22.55 4.46
N GLU A 120 56.20 22.68 4.07
CA GLU A 120 57.36 23.40 4.66
C GLU A 120 57.62 23.36 6.18
#